data_AF-A0A1C6GI07-F1
#
_entry.id   AF-A0A1C6GI07-F1
#
_cell.length_a   1.000
_cell.length_b   1.000
_cell.length_c   1.000
_cell.angle_alpha   90.00
_cell.angle_beta   90.00
_cell.angle_gamma   90.00
#
_symmetry.space_group_name_H-M   'P 1'
#
loop_
_entity.id
_entity.type
_entity.pdbx_description
1 polymer ?
#
loop_
_entity_poly.entity_id
_entity_poly.type
_entity_poly.pdbx_seq_one_letter_code
_entity_poly.pdbx_strand_id
1 'polypeptide(L)'
;MLRKGKRITAVAADDNHNEGFFDDACGGYIVVRADRLSHEEILKNMISGNYYSSAGPEIYGWGIKDQTAWVECSPVYRIDFIAGNHINDGRALVCGSYKGTLQRGEYELRGDEAYIRVQVSDRYGRTAWTNAIHL
;
A
#
# COMPACT_ATOMS: atom_id res chain seq x y z
N MET A 1 -2.20 15.59 6.25
CA MET A 1 -1.20 15.31 7.30
C MET A 1 0.19 15.13 6.72
N LEU A 2 0.42 14.15 5.83
CA LEU A 2 1.75 13.89 5.23
C LEU A 2 2.38 15.11 4.54
N ARG A 3 1.64 15.82 3.66
CA ARG A 3 2.10 17.08 3.02
C ARG A 3 2.45 18.22 3.99
N LYS A 4 2.04 18.14 5.26
CA LYS A 4 2.42 19.08 6.32
C LYS A 4 3.65 18.60 7.12
N GLY A 5 4.41 17.64 6.58
CA GLY A 5 5.62 17.09 7.22
C GLY A 5 5.36 16.08 8.34
N LYS A 6 4.09 15.70 8.60
CA LYS A 6 3.80 14.68 9.64
C LYS A 6 4.15 13.30 9.12
N ARG A 7 4.93 12.55 9.91
CA ARG A 7 5.26 11.13 9.66
C ARG A 7 4.24 10.26 10.38
N ILE A 8 3.22 9.83 9.64
CA ILE A 8 2.15 8.98 10.17
C ILE A 8 1.97 7.77 9.26
N THR A 9 1.71 6.62 9.87
CA THR A 9 1.24 5.42 9.18
C THR A 9 -0.28 5.37 9.22
N ALA A 10 -0.87 4.46 8.44
CA ALA A 10 -2.30 4.17 8.47
C ALA A 10 -2.51 2.67 8.68
N VAL A 11 -3.69 2.29 9.16
CA VAL A 11 -4.10 0.89 9.30
C VAL A 11 -5.42 0.70 8.57
N ALA A 12 -5.65 -0.50 8.04
CA ALA A 12 -6.98 -1.00 7.75
C ALA A 12 -7.33 -2.05 8.81
N ALA A 13 -8.58 -2.03 9.26
CA ALA A 13 -9.16 -2.98 10.20
C ALA A 13 -10.61 -3.21 9.76
N ASP A 14 -11.15 -4.39 10.06
CA ASP A 14 -12.51 -4.79 9.71
C ASP A 14 -13.56 -4.31 10.73
N ASP A 15 -13.15 -4.04 11.97
CA ASP A 15 -14.07 -3.74 13.08
C ASP A 15 -15.21 -4.78 13.13
N ASN A 16 -14.84 -6.04 12.93
CA ASN A 16 -15.77 -7.13 12.72
C ASN A 16 -16.64 -7.38 13.96
N HIS A 17 -17.97 -7.40 13.76
CA HIS A 17 -18.99 -7.70 14.78
C HIS A 17 -19.78 -8.98 14.47
N ASN A 18 -19.23 -9.86 13.64
CA ASN A 18 -19.88 -11.09 13.22
C ASN A 18 -20.25 -12.00 14.40
N GLU A 19 -21.55 -12.28 14.56
CA GLU A 19 -22.11 -13.23 15.54
C GLU A 19 -22.30 -14.67 14.99
N GLY A 20 -21.90 -14.91 13.73
CA GLY A 20 -22.01 -16.17 13.00
C GLY A 20 -23.09 -16.19 11.90
N PHE A 21 -23.75 -15.06 11.63
CA PHE A 21 -24.89 -14.97 10.68
C PHE A 21 -24.53 -14.37 9.31
N PHE A 22 -23.37 -13.73 9.19
CA PHE A 22 -22.89 -13.09 7.97
C PHE A 22 -21.36 -13.08 7.96
N ASP A 23 -20.75 -12.82 6.81
CA ASP A 23 -19.29 -12.67 6.72
C ASP A 23 -18.94 -11.19 6.70
N ASP A 24 -18.36 -10.71 7.79
CA ASP A 24 -17.86 -9.34 8.01
C ASP A 24 -16.41 -9.35 8.52
N ALA A 25 -15.77 -10.52 8.50
CA ALA A 25 -14.38 -10.64 8.89
C ALA A 25 -13.47 -10.27 7.72
N CYS A 26 -12.29 -9.75 8.03
CA CYS A 26 -11.20 -9.53 7.08
C CYS A 26 -11.53 -8.57 5.93
N GLY A 27 -12.51 -7.66 6.11
CA GLY A 27 -12.78 -6.57 5.16
C GLY A 27 -11.64 -5.55 5.06
N GLY A 28 -10.87 -5.39 6.13
CA GLY A 28 -9.65 -4.59 6.17
C GLY A 28 -8.65 -5.18 7.16
N TYR A 29 -7.37 -5.15 6.82
CA TYR A 29 -6.31 -5.72 7.64
C TYR A 29 -4.96 -5.07 7.32
N ILE A 30 -3.97 -5.32 8.18
CA ILE A 30 -2.56 -5.05 7.88
C ILE A 30 -1.81 -6.36 7.66
N VAL A 31 -0.79 -6.32 6.81
CA VAL A 31 0.14 -7.42 6.60
C VAL A 31 1.51 -6.98 7.12
N VAL A 32 1.87 -7.50 8.29
CA VAL A 32 3.10 -7.14 9.01
C VAL A 32 4.27 -7.93 8.45
N ARG A 33 5.33 -7.23 8.05
CA ARG A 33 6.56 -7.86 7.56
C ARG A 33 7.49 -8.17 8.73
N ALA A 34 7.17 -9.23 9.47
CA ALA A 34 7.97 -9.72 10.58
C ALA A 34 8.74 -11.01 10.22
N ASP A 35 9.93 -11.18 10.81
CA ASP A 35 10.77 -12.37 10.57
C ASP A 35 10.16 -13.66 11.13
N ARG A 36 9.33 -13.53 12.17
CA ARG A 36 8.62 -14.64 12.82
C ARG A 36 7.29 -14.18 13.39
N LEU A 37 6.36 -15.11 13.56
CA LEU A 37 5.09 -14.87 14.24
C LEU A 37 5.29 -14.94 15.77
N SER A 38 5.91 -13.90 16.34
CA SER A 38 5.98 -13.69 17.79
C SER A 38 5.44 -12.31 18.16
N HIS A 39 5.01 -12.16 19.40
CA HIS A 39 4.46 -10.90 19.90
C HIS A 39 5.43 -9.73 19.69
N GLU A 40 6.70 -9.93 20.05
CA GLU A 40 7.75 -8.92 19.99
C GLU A 40 8.07 -8.51 18.55
N GLU A 41 8.22 -9.47 17.64
CA GLU A 41 8.54 -9.16 16.24
C GLU A 41 7.35 -8.51 15.52
N ILE A 42 6.11 -8.87 15.85
CA ILE A 42 4.93 -8.21 15.31
C ILE A 42 4.85 -6.76 15.79
N LEU A 43 4.95 -6.51 17.11
CA LEU A 43 4.86 -5.15 17.65
C LEU A 43 5.99 -4.25 17.15
N LYS A 44 7.22 -4.77 17.12
CA LYS A 44 8.39 -4.04 16.59
C LYS A 44 8.15 -3.56 15.16
N ASN A 45 7.60 -4.42 14.29
CA ASN A 45 7.33 -4.08 12.90
C ASN A 45 6.09 -3.19 12.72
N MET A 46 5.08 -3.32 13.58
CA MET A 46 3.94 -2.39 13.60
C MET A 46 4.37 -0.97 13.99
N ILE A 47 5.15 -0.83 15.07
CA ILE A 47 5.63 0.46 15.56
C ILE A 47 6.56 1.14 14.54
N SER A 48 7.41 0.37 13.85
CA SER A 48 8.31 0.90 12.82
C SER A 48 7.61 1.23 11.50
N GLY A 49 6.34 0.83 11.32
CA GLY A 49 5.62 1.00 10.06
C GLY A 49 6.01 -0.02 8.98
N ASN A 50 6.67 -1.12 9.34
CA ASN A 50 7.06 -2.20 8.43
C ASN A 50 5.89 -3.16 8.14
N TYR A 51 4.86 -2.62 7.50
CA TYR A 51 3.65 -3.31 7.09
C TYR A 51 2.97 -2.55 5.95
N TYR A 52 1.99 -3.18 5.31
CA TYR A 52 1.04 -2.51 4.42
C TYR A 52 -0.40 -2.76 4.88
N SER A 53 -1.32 -1.87 4.51
CA SER A 53 -2.76 -2.04 4.77
C SER A 53 -3.45 -2.60 3.53
N SER A 54 -4.47 -3.43 3.70
CA SER A 54 -5.20 -4.04 2.59
C SER A 54 -6.67 -4.31 2.92
N ALA A 55 -7.49 -4.33 1.86
CA ALA A 55 -8.85 -4.83 1.83
C ALA A 55 -9.02 -5.94 0.76
N GLY A 56 -7.93 -6.59 0.36
CA GLY A 56 -7.95 -7.69 -0.61
C GLY A 56 -6.61 -7.91 -1.33
N PRO A 57 -6.07 -6.93 -2.08
CA PRO A 57 -4.83 -7.11 -2.83
C PRO A 57 -3.63 -7.41 -1.93
N GLU A 58 -2.72 -8.23 -2.43
CA GLU A 58 -1.45 -8.53 -1.77
C GLU A 58 -0.32 -7.67 -2.36
N ILE A 59 0.58 -7.20 -1.50
CA ILE A 59 1.81 -6.52 -1.91
C ILE A 59 2.99 -7.43 -1.53
N TYR A 60 3.70 -7.94 -2.54
CA TYR A 60 4.84 -8.84 -2.38
C TYR A 60 6.12 -8.07 -2.06
N GLY A 61 6.25 -6.86 -2.61
CA GLY A 61 7.37 -5.97 -2.35
C GLY A 61 7.12 -4.56 -2.84
N TRP A 62 7.78 -3.59 -2.21
CA TRP A 62 7.83 -2.20 -2.66
C TRP A 62 9.08 -1.55 -2.11
N GLY A 63 9.50 -0.45 -2.71
CA GLY A 63 10.66 0.29 -2.24
C GLY A 63 11.14 1.30 -3.27
N ILE A 64 12.37 1.78 -3.05
CA ILE A 64 13.09 2.64 -3.97
C ILE A 64 14.44 1.99 -4.25
N LYS A 65 14.79 1.93 -5.53
CA LYS A 65 16.08 1.43 -5.99
C LYS A 65 16.52 2.29 -7.17
N ASP A 66 17.76 2.78 -7.18
CA ASP A 66 18.33 3.55 -8.30
C ASP A 66 17.40 4.71 -8.76
N GLN A 67 16.94 5.53 -7.81
CA GLN A 67 15.97 6.63 -8.02
C GLN A 67 14.60 6.21 -8.59
N THR A 68 14.28 4.92 -8.59
CA THR A 68 13.01 4.39 -9.07
C THR A 68 12.22 3.79 -7.92
N ALA A 69 11.04 4.33 -7.65
CA ALA A 69 10.06 3.70 -6.77
C ALA A 69 9.38 2.55 -7.51
N TRP A 70 9.20 1.42 -6.84
CA TRP A 70 8.64 0.21 -7.44
C TRP A 70 7.68 -0.50 -6.50
N VAL A 71 6.80 -1.32 -7.09
CA VAL A 71 5.90 -2.22 -6.38
C VAL A 71 5.72 -3.52 -7.15
N GLU A 72 5.58 -4.63 -6.42
CA GLU A 72 5.14 -5.93 -6.89
C GLU A 72 3.95 -6.40 -6.06
N CYS A 73 2.90 -6.88 -6.72
CA CYS A 73 1.63 -7.17 -6.08
C CYS A 73 0.86 -8.29 -6.78
N SER A 74 -0.20 -8.77 -6.13
CA SER A 74 -1.20 -9.63 -6.74
C SER A 74 -1.81 -8.97 -7.99
N PRO A 75 -2.45 -9.72 -8.91
CA PRO A 75 -3.11 -9.13 -10.08
C PRO A 75 -4.11 -8.03 -9.71
N VAL A 76 -3.82 -6.79 -10.14
CA VAL A 76 -4.62 -5.59 -9.87
C VAL A 76 -5.01 -4.89 -11.16
N TYR A 77 -6.04 -4.04 -11.11
CA TYR A 77 -6.48 -3.24 -12.25
C TYR A 77 -5.71 -1.91 -12.36
N ARG A 78 -5.28 -1.36 -11.21
CA ARG A 78 -4.62 -0.06 -11.13
C ARG A 78 -3.52 -0.03 -10.07
N ILE A 79 -2.42 0.66 -10.38
CA ILE A 79 -1.33 0.99 -9.46
C ILE A 79 -1.14 2.51 -9.48
N ASP A 80 -1.24 3.16 -8.33
CA ASP A 80 -1.00 4.60 -8.16
C ASP A 80 0.22 4.84 -7.29
N PHE A 81 1.21 5.54 -7.85
CA PHE A 81 2.29 6.16 -7.10
C PHE A 81 1.87 7.57 -6.71
N ILE A 82 1.80 7.81 -5.40
CA ILE A 82 1.32 9.06 -4.83
C ILE A 82 2.52 9.80 -4.23
N ALA A 83 2.91 10.88 -4.89
CA ALA A 83 4.05 11.72 -4.52
C ALA A 83 3.64 12.90 -3.61
N GLY A 84 4.51 13.19 -2.65
CA GLY A 84 4.40 14.30 -1.71
C GLY A 84 5.11 15.55 -2.20
N ASN A 85 4.61 16.21 -3.24
CA ASN A 85 5.15 17.44 -3.80
C ASN A 85 4.01 18.34 -4.34
N HIS A 86 4.06 18.72 -5.62
CA HIS A 86 3.06 19.51 -6.31
C HIS A 86 1.67 18.85 -6.33
N ILE A 87 0.64 19.65 -6.64
CA ILE A 87 -0.69 19.11 -6.92
C ILE A 87 -0.65 18.39 -8.27
N ASN A 88 -1.35 17.26 -8.38
CA ASN A 88 -1.44 16.46 -9.60
C ASN A 88 -0.13 15.80 -10.04
N ASP A 89 0.71 15.43 -9.07
CA ASP A 89 1.93 14.69 -9.31
C ASP A 89 1.82 13.20 -8.96
N GLY A 90 2.84 12.42 -9.31
CA GLY A 90 2.87 10.97 -9.20
C GLY A 90 2.57 10.28 -10.54
N ARG A 91 2.13 9.02 -10.48
CA ARG A 91 1.85 8.22 -11.69
C ARG A 91 0.77 7.20 -11.42
N ALA A 92 -0.21 7.13 -12.33
CA ALA A 92 -1.19 6.05 -12.37
C ALA A 92 -0.87 5.10 -13.54
N LEU A 93 -0.83 3.81 -13.25
CA LEU A 93 -0.79 2.72 -14.21
C LEU A 93 -2.16 2.04 -14.18
N VAL A 94 -2.87 2.04 -15.30
CA VAL A 94 -4.22 1.48 -15.41
C VAL A 94 -4.23 0.46 -16.53
N CYS A 95 -4.90 -0.67 -16.33
CA CYS A 95 -5.09 -1.64 -17.40
C CYS A 95 -5.83 -1.02 -18.59
N GLY A 96 -5.33 -1.27 -19.82
CA GLY A 96 -5.98 -0.82 -21.05
C GLY A 96 -7.26 -1.58 -21.42
N SER A 97 -7.64 -2.59 -20.64
CA SER A 97 -8.90 -3.32 -20.80
C SER A 97 -9.45 -3.78 -19.45
N TYR A 98 -10.77 -4.01 -19.39
CA TYR A 98 -11.46 -4.45 -18.16
C TYR A 98 -10.95 -5.80 -17.62
N LYS A 99 -10.47 -6.69 -18.51
CA LYS A 99 -9.92 -8.00 -18.12
C LYS A 99 -8.41 -7.99 -17.88
N GLY A 100 -7.74 -6.88 -18.19
CA GLY A 100 -6.30 -6.74 -17.99
C GLY A 100 -5.94 -6.69 -16.51
N THR A 101 -4.71 -7.10 -16.20
CA THR A 101 -4.13 -6.98 -14.86
C THR A 101 -2.71 -6.45 -14.94
N LEU A 102 -2.31 -5.74 -13.90
CA LEU A 102 -0.94 -5.32 -13.60
C LEU A 102 -0.48 -6.07 -12.36
N GLN A 103 0.81 -6.38 -12.28
CA GLN A 103 1.43 -7.01 -11.11
C GLN A 103 2.72 -6.31 -10.67
N ARG A 104 3.25 -5.42 -11.52
CA ARG A 104 4.42 -4.60 -11.24
C ARG A 104 4.18 -3.19 -11.75
N GLY A 105 4.69 -2.21 -11.01
CA GLY A 105 4.68 -0.81 -11.39
C GLY A 105 5.95 -0.12 -10.96
N GLU A 106 6.33 0.91 -11.70
CA GLU A 106 7.53 1.70 -11.44
C GLU A 106 7.26 3.20 -11.68
N TYR A 107 7.95 4.05 -10.93
CA TYR A 107 7.90 5.49 -11.03
C TYR A 107 9.31 6.06 -10.78
N GLU A 108 9.86 6.74 -11.78
CA GLU A 108 11.13 7.46 -11.66
C GLU A 108 10.91 8.72 -10.81
N LEU A 109 11.69 8.84 -9.73
CA LEU A 109 11.68 10.02 -8.87
C LEU A 109 12.28 11.20 -9.61
N ARG A 110 11.70 12.38 -9.43
CA ARG A 110 12.17 13.64 -10.02
C ARG A 110 13.10 14.42 -9.11
N GLY A 111 13.12 14.07 -7.81
CA GLY A 111 13.95 14.70 -6.79
C GLY A 111 13.28 15.86 -6.05
N ASP A 112 12.00 16.13 -6.33
CA ASP A 112 11.20 17.13 -5.64
C ASP A 112 10.14 16.52 -4.70
N GLU A 113 10.03 15.19 -4.68
CA GLU A 113 9.12 14.44 -3.82
C GLU A 113 9.59 14.44 -2.36
N ALA A 114 8.74 14.87 -1.41
CA ALA A 114 9.03 14.74 0.02
C ALA A 114 8.70 13.34 0.59
N TYR A 115 7.83 12.60 -0.11
CA TYR A 115 7.52 11.21 0.19
C TYR A 115 6.91 10.53 -1.05
N ILE A 116 6.93 9.20 -1.05
CA ILE A 116 6.17 8.39 -1.99
C ILE A 116 5.43 7.27 -1.27
N ARG A 117 4.21 6.97 -1.70
CA ARG A 117 3.47 5.78 -1.27
C ARG A 117 2.76 5.16 -2.46
N VAL A 118 2.45 3.87 -2.35
CA VAL A 118 1.80 3.14 -3.42
C VAL A 118 0.40 2.70 -2.97
N GLN A 119 -0.55 2.82 -3.89
CA GLN A 119 -1.87 2.25 -3.78
C GLN A 119 -2.09 1.28 -4.94
N VAL A 120 -2.57 0.07 -4.66
CA VAL A 120 -2.92 -0.91 -5.69
C VAL A 120 -4.38 -1.30 -5.53
N SER A 121 -5.15 -1.35 -6.62
CA SER A 121 -6.59 -1.62 -6.58
C SER A 121 -6.99 -2.68 -7.60
N ASP A 122 -7.73 -3.69 -7.16
CA ASP A 122 -8.26 -4.71 -8.05
C ASP A 122 -9.48 -4.21 -8.85
N ARG A 123 -9.99 -5.06 -9.74
CA ARG A 123 -11.16 -4.74 -10.58
C ARG A 123 -12.48 -4.57 -9.81
N TYR A 124 -12.52 -5.01 -8.55
CA TYR A 124 -13.68 -4.94 -7.68
C TYR A 124 -13.64 -3.74 -6.73
N GLY A 125 -12.58 -2.92 -6.82
CA GLY A 125 -12.39 -1.76 -5.96
C GLY A 125 -11.77 -2.10 -4.60
N ARG A 126 -11.34 -3.33 -4.36
CA ARG A 126 -10.54 -3.67 -3.17
C ARG A 126 -9.14 -3.12 -3.35
N THR A 127 -8.57 -2.58 -2.28
CA THR A 127 -7.36 -1.77 -2.37
C THR A 127 -6.36 -2.13 -1.28
N ALA A 128 -5.07 -2.03 -1.60
CA ALA A 128 -3.98 -2.08 -0.65
C ALA A 128 -3.12 -0.81 -0.74
N TRP A 129 -2.52 -0.43 0.38
CA TRP A 129 -1.75 0.81 0.56
C TRP A 129 -0.46 0.54 1.32
N THR A 130 0.66 1.01 0.78
CA THR A 130 1.92 1.05 1.52
C THR A 130 1.92 2.23 2.50
N ASN A 131 2.71 2.12 3.56
CA ASN A 131 3.15 3.30 4.31
C ASN A 131 4.02 4.20 3.42
N ALA A 132 4.12 5.48 3.78
CA ALA A 132 4.90 6.44 3.02
C ALA A 132 6.41 6.23 3.26
N ILE A 133 7.18 6.17 2.18
CA ILE A 133 8.63 6.27 2.20
C ILE A 133 8.96 7.76 2.11
N HIS A 134 9.56 8.30 3.16
CA HIS A 134 10.00 9.70 3.19
C HIS A 134 11.37 9.83 2.52
N LEU A 135 11.54 10.90 1.73
CA LEU A 135 12.73 11.17 0.90
C LEU A 135 13.53 12.36 1.45
#